data_AF-A0A9D5J8V2-F1
#
_entry.id   AF-A0A9D5J8V2-F1
#
_cell.length_a   1.000
_cell.length_b   1.000
_cell.length_c   1.000
_cell.angle_alpha   90.00
_cell.angle_beta   90.00
_cell.angle_gamma   90.00
#
_symmetry.space_group_name_H-M   'P 1'
#
loop_
_entity.id
_entity.type
_entity.pdbx_description
1 polymer ?
#
loop_
_entity_poly.entity_id
_entity_poly.type
_entity_poly.pdbx_seq_one_letter_code
_entity_poly.pdbx_strand_id
1 'polypeptide(L)' 'MQGLLVLESMAEAIARGFEFFDRTSDGYIVRKKTPAGYMLALVRK' A
#
# COMPACT_ATOMS: atom_id res chain seq x y z
N MET A 1 2.66 -17.94 -5.61
CA MET A 1 2.91 -17.17 -4.37
C MET A 1 2.79 -15.70 -4.68
N GLN A 2 1.72 -15.03 -4.24
CA GLN A 2 1.65 -13.56 -4.27
C GLN A 2 2.28 -13.06 -2.96
N GLY A 3 3.44 -12.40 -3.07
CA GLY A 3 4.09 -11.77 -1.94
C GLY A 3 3.33 -10.53 -1.48
N LEU A 4 3.42 -10.21 -0.19
CA LEU A 4 2.92 -8.96 0.37
C LEU A 4 3.91 -7.83 0.05
N LEU A 5 3.45 -6.79 -0.64
CA LEU A 5 4.27 -5.60 -0.88
C LEU A 5 4.30 -4.74 0.39
N VAL A 6 5.50 -4.54 0.92
CA VAL A 6 5.76 -3.63 2.04
C VAL A 6 6.61 -2.48 1.50
N LEU A 7 6.17 -1.24 1.77
CA LEU A 7 6.77 0.00 1.35
C LEU A 7 7.39 0.71 2.55
N GLU A 8 8.48 1.43 2.32
CA GLU A 8 9.26 2.05 3.40
C GLU A 8 8.66 3.36 3.87
N SER A 9 7.88 4.05 3.01
CA SER A 9 7.27 5.32 3.37
C SER A 9 5.98 5.61 2.59
N MET A 10 5.17 6.52 3.13
CA MET A 10 3.96 6.99 2.44
C MET A 10 4.31 7.77 1.17
N ALA A 11 5.46 8.46 1.15
CA ALA A 11 5.96 9.15 -0.04
C ALA A 11 6.24 8.16 -1.18
N GLU A 12 6.88 7.03 -0.88
CA GLU A 12 7.10 5.96 -1.85
C GLU A 12 5.76 5.39 -2.37
N ALA A 13 4.79 5.16 -1.47
CA ALA A 13 3.47 4.67 -1.83
C ALA A 13 2.77 5.60 -2.83
N ILE A 14 2.75 6.91 -2.54
CA ILE A 14 2.13 7.92 -3.40
C ILE A 14 2.85 7.98 -4.75
N ALA A 15 4.19 7.99 -4.76
CA ALA A 15 4.99 7.99 -5.99
C ALA A 15 4.71 6.77 -6.88
N ARG A 16 4.38 5.62 -6.28
CA ARG A 16 4.00 4.39 -6.98
C ARG A 16 2.51 4.34 -7.36
N GLY A 17 1.76 5.39 -7.07
CA GLY A 17 0.33 5.52 -7.38
C GLY A 17 -0.58 4.73 -6.45
N PHE A 18 -0.14 4.45 -5.22
CA PHE A 18 -1.00 3.96 -4.16
C PHE A 18 -1.67 5.13 -3.43
N GLU A 19 -2.89 4.88 -2.98
CA GLU A 19 -3.70 5.80 -2.20
C GLU A 19 -3.87 5.24 -0.78
N PHE A 20 -3.97 6.13 0.21
CA PHE A 20 -4.30 5.73 1.57
C PHE A 20 -5.63 4.99 1.61
N PHE A 21 -5.66 3.85 2.31
CA PHE A 21 -6.88 3.06 2.49
C PHE A 21 -7.29 3.02 3.96
N ASP A 22 -6.39 2.58 4.84
CA ASP A 22 -6.69 2.46 6.26
C ASP A 22 -5.43 2.57 7.13
N ARG A 23 -5.60 2.85 8.41
CA ARG A 23 -4.53 2.95 9.40
C ARG A 23 -4.53 1.71 10.30
N THR A 24 -3.34 1.21 10.60
CA THR A 24 -3.13 0.06 11.50
C THR A 24 -2.28 0.48 12.70
N SER A 25 -2.07 -0.43 13.66
CA SER A 25 -1.14 -0.20 14.77
C SER A 25 0.29 0.04 14.30
N ASP A 26 0.67 -0.58 13.18
CA ASP A 26 2.06 -0.71 12.74
C ASP A 26 2.39 0.18 11.52
N GLY A 27 1.41 0.97 11.06
CA GLY A 27 1.54 1.86 9.91
C GLY A 27 0.23 2.01 9.15
N TYR A 28 0.28 1.88 7.83
CA TYR A 28 -0.85 2.17 6.94
C TYR A 28 -1.06 1.06 5.91
N ILE A 29 -2.31 0.78 5.59
CA ILE A 29 -2.70 0.03 4.41
C ILE A 29 -2.95 1.04 3.29
N VAL A 30 -2.32 0.79 2.15
CA VAL A 30 -2.52 1.57 0.94
C VAL A 30 -3.03 0.68 -0.18
N ARG A 31 -3.78 1.26 -1.13
CA ARG A 31 -4.36 0.51 -2.24
C ARG A 31 -4.10 1.19 -3.58
N LYS A 32 -4.03 0.39 -4.64
CA LYS A 32 -3.94 0.87 -6.02
C LYS A 32 -4.95 0.14 -6.89
N LYS A 33 -5.69 0.88 -7.72
CA LYS A 33 -6.61 0.28 -8.69
C LYS A 33 -5.81 -0.42 -9.80
N THR A 34 -6.24 -1.62 -10.16
CA THR A 34 -5.69 -2.43 -11.26
C THR A 34 -6.84 -2.97 -12.12
N PRO A 35 -6.57 -3.45 -13.34
CA PRO A 35 -7.60 -4.10 -14.16
C PRO A 35 -8.26 -5.31 -13.49
N ALA A 36 -7.52 -6.01 -12.61
CA ALA A 36 -8.00 -7.19 -11.88
C ALA A 36 -8.65 -6.86 -10.51
N GLY A 37 -8.80 -5.58 -10.14
CA GLY A 37 -9.35 -5.17 -8.84
C GLY A 37 -8.45 -4.19 -8.11
N TYR A 38 -8.27 -4.38 -6.80
CA TYR A 38 -7.37 -3.56 -5.99
C TYR A 38 -6.16 -4.35 -5.54
N MET A 39 -4.98 -3.76 -5.72
CA MET A 39 -3.76 -4.23 -5.07
C MET A 39 -3.63 -3.52 -3.73
N LEU A 40 -3.35 -4.27 -2.66
CA LEU A 40 -3.05 -3.74 -1.33
C LEU A 40 -1.54 -3.81 -1.06
N ALA A 41 -1.04 -2.83 -0.32
CA ALA A 41 0.32 -2.81 0.21
C ALA A 41 0.32 -2.24 1.63
N LEU A 42 1.36 -2.55 2.40
CA LEU A 42 1.58 -1.97 3.73
C LEU A 42 2.68 -0.92 3.66
N VAL A 43 2.49 0.18 4.37
CA VAL A 43 3.53 1.17 4.67
C VAL A 43 3.83 1.05 6.15
N ARG A 44 5.06 0.70 6.52
CA ARG A 44 5.45 0.68 7.93
C ARG A 44 5.77 2.10 8.41
N LYS A 45 5.52 2.35 9.69
CA LYS A 45 5.85 3.64 10.33
C LYS A 45 7.32 3.73 10.72
#